data_AF-A0A3M2DH07-F1
#
_entry.id   AF-A0A3M2DH07-F1
#
_cell.length_a   1.000
_cell.length_b   1.000
_cell.length_c   1.000
_cell.angle_alpha   90.00
_cell.angle_beta   90.00
_cell.angle_gamma   90.00
#
_symmetry.space_group_name_H-M   'P 1'
#
loop_
_entity.id
_entity.type
_entity.pdbx_description
1 polymer ?
#
loop_
_entity_poly.entity_id
_entity_poly.type
_entity_poly.pdbx_seq_one_letter_code
_entity_poly.pdbx_strand_id
1 'polypeptide(L)'
;MAEKFGNSRWVKAGFLDDGGEGIVVGRIVFAGIGPVELCLRGGFSGDIAGKLIRFENSQFVDAEQALESLGDFECPQLGTVSLISFDPHPLLVPHPYVEWFSLAQRHYRFELAPTDAWIVQGAEREAMREDLQHLYRTLAPLLASSLSSS
;
A
#
# COMPACT_ATOMS: atom_id res chain seq x y z
N MET A 1 -7.74 3.05 22.46
CA MET A 1 -8.23 4.15 21.59
C MET A 1 -7.55 3.97 20.24
N ALA A 2 -8.23 3.32 19.30
CA ALA A 2 -7.70 2.95 18.01
C ALA A 2 -8.67 3.45 16.95
N GLU A 3 -8.48 4.69 16.52
CA GLU A 3 -9.09 5.19 15.28
C GLU A 3 -8.13 6.20 14.63
N LYS A 4 -6.85 5.82 14.54
CA LYS A 4 -5.95 6.48 13.61
C LYS A 4 -6.14 5.76 12.28
N PHE A 5 -7.08 6.31 11.50
CA PHE A 5 -6.98 6.55 10.07
C PHE A 5 -8.00 5.85 9.17
N GLY A 6 -9.12 6.54 8.89
CA GLY A 6 -9.85 6.43 7.63
C GLY A 6 -9.28 7.48 6.67
N ASN A 7 -8.10 7.19 6.12
CA ASN A 7 -7.20 8.20 5.54
C ASN A 7 -7.17 8.28 4.01
N SER A 8 -8.25 7.87 3.36
CA SER A 8 -8.36 7.96 1.90
C SER A 8 -7.90 9.34 1.39
N ARG A 9 -8.39 10.44 1.98
CA ARG A 9 -8.11 11.82 1.53
C ARG A 9 -6.63 12.20 1.38
N TRP A 10 -5.71 11.59 2.13
CA TRP A 10 -4.29 11.93 2.08
C TRP A 10 -3.51 11.08 1.08
N VAL A 11 -4.10 10.00 0.58
CA VAL A 11 -3.51 9.14 -0.44
C VAL A 11 -3.86 9.71 -1.80
N LYS A 12 -2.86 10.02 -2.63
CA LYS A 12 -3.07 10.56 -3.98
C LYS A 12 -3.17 9.45 -5.02
N ALA A 13 -2.13 8.63 -5.12
CA ALA A 13 -2.01 7.59 -6.13
C ALA A 13 -0.91 6.61 -5.72
N GLY A 14 -0.87 5.45 -6.35
CA GLY A 14 0.18 4.48 -6.09
C GLY A 14 0.02 3.18 -6.87
N PHE A 15 0.93 2.26 -6.61
CA PHE A 15 0.85 0.89 -7.10
C PHE A 15 1.40 -0.06 -6.03
N LEU A 16 0.88 -1.29 -6.02
CA LEU A 16 1.32 -2.37 -5.14
C LEU A 16 1.35 -3.67 -5.95
N ASP A 17 2.43 -4.44 -5.82
CA ASP A 17 2.59 -5.75 -6.45
C ASP A 17 2.70 -6.85 -5.39
N ASP A 18 1.84 -7.85 -5.52
CA ASP A 18 1.83 -9.12 -4.77
C ASP A 18 2.44 -10.26 -5.60
N GLY A 19 3.28 -9.94 -6.60
CA GLY A 19 3.91 -10.92 -7.46
C GLY A 19 5.13 -11.62 -6.84
N GLY A 20 5.56 -11.19 -5.65
CA GLY A 20 6.72 -11.71 -4.91
C GLY A 20 6.34 -12.71 -3.82
N GLU A 21 7.29 -13.55 -3.41
CA GLU A 21 7.14 -14.67 -2.44
C GLU A 21 6.60 -14.25 -1.05
N GLY A 22 5.30 -13.98 -0.93
CA GLY A 22 4.68 -13.55 0.32
C GLY A 22 5.15 -12.17 0.77
N ILE A 23 5.51 -11.30 -0.17
CA ILE A 23 5.86 -9.89 0.06
C ILE A 23 5.14 -9.02 -0.97
N VAL A 24 4.49 -7.98 -0.46
CA VAL A 24 3.95 -6.88 -1.26
C VAL A 24 4.97 -5.76 -1.32
N VAL A 25 5.30 -5.29 -2.53
CA VAL A 25 6.13 -4.10 -2.74
C VAL A 25 5.39 -3.04 -3.53
N GLY A 26 5.74 -1.78 -3.35
CA GLY A 26 5.17 -0.73 -4.18
C GLY A 26 5.53 0.68 -3.73
N ARG A 27 4.78 1.65 -4.26
CA ARG A 27 4.95 3.06 -3.95
C ARG A 27 3.59 3.74 -3.83
N ILE A 28 3.41 4.53 -2.79
CA ILE A 28 2.21 5.33 -2.54
C ILE A 28 2.63 6.79 -2.39
N VAL A 29 1.92 7.69 -3.05
CA VAL A 29 2.11 9.13 -2.93
C VAL A 29 1.11 9.67 -1.91
N PHE A 30 1.62 10.26 -0.84
CA PHE A 30 0.82 10.90 0.20
C PHE A 30 0.90 12.43 0.12
N ALA A 31 -0.16 13.12 0.53
CA ALA A 31 -0.14 14.57 0.75
C ALA A 31 0.94 14.94 1.77
N GLY A 32 1.64 16.04 1.54
CA GLY A 32 2.70 16.54 2.42
C GLY A 32 4.03 15.76 2.37
N ILE A 33 3.98 14.42 2.37
CA ILE A 33 5.19 13.56 2.37
C ILE A 33 5.72 13.32 0.96
N GLY A 34 4.84 13.16 -0.02
CA GLY A 34 5.20 12.73 -1.36
C GLY A 34 5.29 11.21 -1.50
N PRO A 35 6.12 10.69 -2.43
CA PRO A 35 6.22 9.26 -2.69
C PRO A 35 6.91 8.52 -1.54
N VAL A 36 6.26 7.48 -1.03
CA VAL A 36 6.81 6.55 -0.06
C VAL A 36 6.84 5.16 -0.67
N GLU A 37 7.96 4.47 -0.49
CA GLU A 37 8.14 3.09 -0.93
C GLU A 37 7.72 2.13 0.18
N LEU A 38 7.06 1.03 -0.20
CA LEU A 38 6.49 0.04 0.71
C LEU A 38 7.10 -1.33 0.46
N CYS A 39 7.34 -2.06 1.56
CA CYS A 39 7.65 -3.49 1.53
C CYS A 39 7.00 -4.16 2.74
N LEU A 40 6.00 -5.00 2.48
CA LEU A 40 5.14 -5.59 3.50
C LEU A 40 5.15 -7.11 3.36
N ARG A 41 5.31 -7.83 4.47
CA ARG A 41 5.13 -9.29 4.51
C ARG A 41 3.64 -9.63 4.37
N GLY A 42 3.30 -10.61 3.55
CA GLY A 42 1.92 -11.04 3.28
C GLY A 42 1.58 -10.91 1.80
N GLY A 43 0.29 -10.81 1.48
CA GLY A 43 -0.17 -10.73 0.10
C GLY A 43 -1.59 -10.20 -0.02
N PHE A 44 -2.07 -10.09 -1.26
CA PHE A 44 -3.43 -9.65 -1.53
C PHE A 44 -4.42 -10.81 -1.32
N SER A 45 -5.69 -10.47 -1.15
CA SER A 45 -6.79 -11.41 -0.97
C SER A 45 -7.79 -11.35 -2.13
N GLY A 46 -8.55 -12.43 -2.31
CA GLY A 46 -9.59 -12.52 -3.34
C GLY A 46 -9.03 -12.45 -4.77
N ASP A 47 -9.76 -11.78 -5.65
CA ASP A 47 -9.49 -11.78 -7.11
C ASP A 47 -8.20 -11.04 -7.51
N ILE A 48 -7.62 -10.28 -6.58
CA ILE A 48 -6.38 -9.55 -6.81
C ILE A 48 -5.15 -10.31 -6.28
N ALA A 49 -5.29 -11.50 -5.70
CA ALA A 49 -4.15 -12.30 -5.24
C ALA A 49 -3.11 -12.54 -6.36
N GLY A 50 -1.83 -12.29 -6.05
CA GLY A 50 -0.72 -12.45 -6.99
C GLY A 50 -0.69 -11.41 -8.12
N LYS A 51 -1.42 -10.29 -7.99
CA LYS A 51 -1.54 -9.26 -9.03
C LYS A 51 -0.71 -8.01 -8.70
N LEU A 52 -0.54 -7.19 -9.73
CA LEU A 52 -0.11 -5.80 -9.61
C LEU A 52 -1.38 -4.95 -9.69
N ILE A 53 -1.58 -4.08 -8.71
CA ILE A 53 -2.65 -3.09 -8.74
C ILE A 53 -2.06 -1.69 -8.84
N ARG A 54 -2.81 -0.80 -9.47
CA ARG A 54 -2.55 0.64 -9.49
C ARG A 54 -3.81 1.36 -9.06
N PHE A 55 -3.63 2.54 -8.48
CA PHE A 55 -4.75 3.35 -8.03
C PHE A 55 -4.45 4.85 -8.12
N GLU A 56 -5.52 5.62 -8.27
CA GLU A 56 -5.54 7.08 -8.26
C GLU A 56 -6.81 7.54 -7.54
N ASN A 57 -6.65 8.27 -6.44
CA ASN A 57 -7.74 8.62 -5.55
C ASN A 57 -8.45 9.89 -6.00
N SER A 58 -9.70 9.75 -6.45
CA SER A 58 -10.57 10.85 -6.86
C SER A 58 -10.95 11.78 -5.70
N GLN A 59 -10.83 11.32 -4.45
CA GLN A 59 -11.15 12.06 -3.22
C GLN A 59 -9.92 12.66 -2.55
N PHE A 60 -8.79 12.70 -3.25
CA PHE A 60 -7.54 13.27 -2.73
C PHE A 60 -7.70 14.76 -2.38
N VAL A 61 -7.19 15.15 -1.22
CA VAL A 61 -7.13 16.54 -0.77
C VAL A 61 -5.69 16.86 -0.35
N ASP A 62 -5.07 17.77 -1.09
CA ASP A 62 -3.77 18.33 -0.70
C ASP A 62 -4.01 19.46 0.29
N ALA A 63 -3.65 19.24 1.55
CA ALA A 63 -3.85 20.20 2.62
C ALA A 63 -2.66 20.17 3.59
N GLU A 64 -2.28 21.33 4.11
CA GLU A 64 -1.14 21.47 5.03
C GLU A 64 -1.28 20.58 6.29
N GLN A 65 -2.52 20.28 6.72
CA GLN A 65 -2.80 19.40 7.85
C GLN A 65 -2.40 17.92 7.61
N ALA A 66 -2.07 17.55 6.37
CA ALA A 66 -1.56 16.22 6.03
C ALA A 66 -0.25 15.92 6.76
N LEU A 67 0.67 16.89 6.83
CA LEU A 67 1.97 16.72 7.47
C LEU A 67 1.83 16.49 8.98
N GLU A 68 0.93 17.20 9.64
CA GLU A 68 0.66 17.00 11.07
C GLU A 68 0.07 15.60 11.32
N SER A 69 -0.80 15.14 10.42
CA SER A 69 -1.44 13.82 10.53
C SER A 69 -0.48 12.67 10.23
N LEU A 70 0.51 12.90 9.36
CA LEU A 70 1.45 11.88 8.90
C LEU A 70 2.88 12.08 9.45
N GLY A 71 3.09 12.97 10.42
CA GLY A 71 4.43 13.37 10.88
C GLY A 71 5.30 12.23 11.42
N ASP A 72 4.67 11.15 11.88
CA ASP A 72 5.34 9.94 12.37
C ASP A 72 5.47 8.84 11.30
N PHE A 73 5.11 9.10 10.04
CA PHE A 73 5.08 8.07 8.99
C PHE A 73 6.50 7.64 8.58
N GLU A 74 6.77 6.35 8.69
CA GLU A 74 8.07 5.76 8.41
C GLU A 74 8.32 5.67 6.89
N CYS A 75 9.51 6.10 6.45
CA CYS A 75 9.92 6.12 5.05
C CYS A 75 11.32 5.48 4.89
N PRO A 76 11.46 4.32 4.21
CA PRO A 76 10.40 3.53 3.59
C PRO A 76 9.48 2.90 4.63
N GLN A 77 8.29 2.50 4.18
CA GLN A 77 7.31 1.86 5.05
C GLN A 77 7.47 0.34 5.01
N LEU A 78 7.90 -0.23 6.13
CA LEU A 78 8.13 -1.66 6.30
C LEU A 78 7.11 -2.25 7.28
N GLY A 79 6.62 -3.46 7.00
CA GLY A 79 5.54 -3.99 7.82
C GLY A 79 4.97 -5.34 7.42
N THR A 80 3.73 -5.59 7.83
CA THR A 80 2.95 -6.80 7.49
C THR A 80 1.57 -6.39 6.98
N VAL A 81 1.14 -6.98 5.88
CA VAL A 81 -0.21 -6.84 5.33
C VAL A 81 -1.23 -7.36 6.34
N SER A 82 -2.27 -6.59 6.60
CA SER A 82 -3.46 -7.05 7.32
C SER A 82 -4.52 -7.53 6.34
N LEU A 83 -4.93 -6.64 5.41
CA LEU A 83 -5.87 -6.95 4.34
C LEU A 83 -5.63 -6.03 3.14
N ILE A 84 -5.46 -6.62 1.96
CA ILE A 84 -5.52 -5.88 0.69
C ILE A 84 -6.49 -6.62 -0.21
N SER A 85 -7.62 -5.99 -0.55
CA SER A 85 -8.72 -6.61 -1.32
C SER A 85 -9.51 -5.55 -2.10
N PHE A 86 -10.15 -5.96 -3.20
CA PHE A 86 -11.19 -5.16 -3.88
C PHE A 86 -12.62 -5.55 -3.46
N ASP A 87 -12.75 -6.55 -2.60
CA ASP A 87 -14.01 -6.96 -1.99
C ASP A 87 -13.74 -7.33 -0.52
N PRO A 88 -13.64 -6.35 0.39
CA PRO A 88 -13.16 -6.58 1.76
C PRO A 88 -14.22 -7.22 2.66
N HIS A 89 -15.52 -7.11 2.34
CA HIS A 89 -16.59 -7.66 3.17
C HIS A 89 -17.87 -7.93 2.37
N PRO A 90 -18.52 -9.10 2.53
CA PRO A 90 -19.70 -9.51 1.76
C PRO A 90 -20.98 -8.67 1.99
N LEU A 91 -20.94 -7.73 2.93
CA LEU A 91 -22.06 -6.83 3.27
C LEU A 91 -21.81 -5.39 2.81
N LEU A 92 -20.64 -5.12 2.24
CA LEU A 92 -20.28 -3.82 1.70
C LEU A 92 -20.29 -3.90 0.18
N VAL A 93 -20.42 -2.74 -0.48
CA VAL A 93 -20.18 -2.66 -1.92
C VAL A 93 -18.69 -2.95 -2.14
N PRO A 94 -18.31 -3.84 -3.07
CA PRO A 94 -16.90 -4.08 -3.40
C PRO A 94 -16.17 -2.77 -3.71
N HIS A 95 -15.04 -2.57 -3.03
CA HIS A 95 -14.21 -1.39 -3.19
C HIS A 95 -12.75 -1.71 -2.79
N PRO A 96 -11.75 -0.96 -3.30
CA PRO A 96 -10.37 -1.15 -2.92
C PRO A 96 -10.15 -0.79 -1.44
N TYR A 97 -9.61 -1.75 -0.71
CA TYR A 97 -9.24 -1.65 0.70
C TYR A 97 -7.79 -2.07 0.87
N VAL A 98 -6.99 -1.21 1.52
CA VAL A 98 -5.57 -1.47 1.79
C VAL A 98 -5.30 -1.22 3.27
N GLU A 99 -4.80 -2.23 3.97
CA GLU A 99 -4.54 -2.20 5.40
C GLU A 99 -3.28 -2.97 5.77
N TRP A 100 -2.46 -2.38 6.64
CA TRP A 100 -1.21 -2.97 7.10
C TRP A 100 -0.80 -2.45 8.48
N PHE A 101 0.14 -3.16 9.10
CA PHE A 101 0.83 -2.72 10.31
C PHE A 101 2.30 -2.45 9.99
N SER A 102 2.86 -1.33 10.46
CA SER A 102 4.32 -1.15 10.40
C SER A 102 5.05 -2.04 11.39
N LEU A 103 6.37 -2.10 11.30
CA LEU A 103 7.22 -2.83 12.27
C LEU A 103 7.01 -2.35 13.70
N ALA A 104 6.75 -1.04 13.89
CA ALA A 104 6.40 -0.45 15.18
C ALA A 104 4.94 -0.71 15.63
N GLN A 105 4.24 -1.65 14.98
CA GLN A 105 2.84 -2.02 15.26
C GLN A 105 1.84 -0.86 15.08
N ARG A 106 2.20 0.15 14.29
CA ARG A 106 1.27 1.23 13.92
C ARG A 106 0.35 0.73 12.81
N HIS A 107 -0.94 0.96 12.98
CA HIS A 107 -1.96 0.52 12.05
C HIS A 107 -2.26 1.60 11.01
N TYR A 108 -2.29 1.22 9.73
CA TYR A 108 -2.61 2.10 8.63
C TYR A 108 -3.65 1.43 7.72
N ARG A 109 -4.62 2.23 7.28
CA ARG A 109 -5.59 1.80 6.27
C ARG A 109 -6.09 2.96 5.41
N PHE A 110 -6.51 2.62 4.20
CA PHE A 110 -7.30 3.50 3.36
C PHE A 110 -8.24 2.70 2.46
N GLU A 111 -9.31 3.37 2.07
CA GLU A 111 -10.34 2.86 1.18
C GLU A 111 -10.43 3.80 -0.02
N LEU A 112 -10.69 3.26 -1.21
CA LEU A 112 -10.87 4.05 -2.43
C LEU A 112 -12.25 3.82 -3.01
N ALA A 113 -12.68 4.71 -3.91
CA ALA A 113 -13.88 4.44 -4.68
C ALA A 113 -13.69 3.19 -5.56
N PRO A 114 -14.76 2.45 -5.92
CA PRO A 114 -14.66 1.21 -6.68
C PRO A 114 -13.88 1.30 -8.00
N THR A 115 -13.86 2.48 -8.63
CA THR A 115 -13.18 2.72 -9.92
C THR A 115 -11.78 3.30 -9.78
N ASP A 116 -11.35 3.63 -8.57
CA ASP A 116 -10.10 4.35 -8.30
C ASP A 116 -8.90 3.38 -8.22
N ALA A 117 -9.11 2.07 -8.36
CA ALA A 117 -8.05 1.08 -8.47
C ALA A 117 -8.36 0.01 -9.51
N TRP A 118 -7.31 -0.50 -10.16
CA TRP A 118 -7.42 -1.52 -11.20
C TRP A 118 -6.22 -2.47 -11.18
N ILE A 119 -6.43 -3.68 -11.70
CA ILE A 119 -5.36 -4.64 -11.94
C ILE A 119 -4.58 -4.21 -13.18
N VAL A 120 -3.27 -4.07 -13.03
CA VAL A 120 -2.35 -3.76 -14.13
C VAL A 120 -2.00 -5.02 -14.90
N GLN A 121 -2.11 -4.98 -16.23
CA GLN A 121 -1.90 -6.14 -17.12
C GLN A 121 -1.05 -5.78 -18.35
N GLY A 122 -0.56 -6.82 -19.03
CA GLY A 122 0.08 -6.72 -20.35
C GLY A 122 1.29 -5.77 -20.36
N ALA A 123 1.31 -4.86 -21.34
CA ALA A 123 2.42 -3.94 -21.56
C ALA A 123 2.67 -2.98 -20.39
N GLU A 124 1.64 -2.58 -19.64
CA GLU A 124 1.81 -1.71 -18.47
C GLU A 124 2.57 -2.44 -17.36
N ARG A 125 2.23 -3.71 -17.10
CA ARG A 125 2.96 -4.54 -16.13
C ARG A 125 4.43 -4.72 -16.55
N GLU A 126 4.68 -4.92 -17.84
CA GLU A 126 6.04 -5.07 -18.36
C GLU A 126 6.86 -3.79 -18.17
N ALA A 127 6.27 -2.63 -18.43
CA ALA A 127 6.93 -1.34 -18.24
C ALA A 127 7.35 -1.07 -16.79
N MET A 128 6.61 -1.63 -15.81
CA MET A 128 6.89 -1.48 -14.39
C MET A 128 7.86 -2.54 -13.83
N ARG A 129 8.23 -3.54 -14.63
CA ARG A 129 8.99 -4.71 -14.16
C ARG A 129 10.31 -4.32 -13.51
N GLU A 130 11.07 -3.42 -14.12
CA GLU A 130 12.39 -3.02 -13.63
C GLU A 130 12.28 -2.28 -12.28
N ASP A 131 11.35 -1.34 -12.17
CA ASP A 131 11.07 -0.61 -10.93
C ASP A 131 10.65 -1.55 -9.80
N LEU A 132 9.76 -2.50 -10.08
CA LEU A 132 9.31 -3.50 -9.10
C LEU A 132 10.47 -4.39 -8.63
N GLN A 133 11.30 -4.86 -9.56
CA GLN A 133 12.49 -5.65 -9.22
C GLN A 133 13.51 -4.84 -8.43
N HIS A 134 13.63 -3.54 -8.69
CA HIS A 134 14.49 -2.67 -7.91
C HIS A 134 13.97 -2.52 -6.47
N LEU A 135 12.68 -2.19 -6.30
CA LEU A 135 12.04 -2.08 -4.98
C LEU A 135 12.21 -3.36 -4.16
N TYR A 136 11.94 -4.52 -4.77
CA TYR A 136 12.08 -5.81 -4.10
C TYR A 136 13.52 -6.07 -3.64
N ARG A 137 14.50 -5.88 -4.53
CA ARG A 137 15.92 -6.11 -4.21
C ARG A 137 16.43 -5.17 -3.12
N THR A 138 15.93 -3.94 -3.06
CA THR A 138 16.35 -2.93 -2.09
C THR A 138 15.68 -3.13 -0.74
N LEU A 139 14.36 -3.39 -0.71
CA LEU A 139 13.58 -3.34 0.53
C LEU A 139 13.36 -4.71 1.18
N ALA A 140 13.31 -5.82 0.43
CA ALA A 140 13.11 -7.14 1.03
C ALA A 140 14.22 -7.53 2.02
N PRO A 141 15.53 -7.25 1.77
CA PRO A 141 16.58 -7.51 2.76
C PRO A 141 16.43 -6.69 4.04
N LEU A 142 15.93 -5.45 3.94
CA LEU A 142 15.68 -4.59 5.10
C LEU A 142 14.57 -5.17 5.97
N LEU A 143 13.45 -5.55 5.35
CA LEU A 143 12.32 -6.17 6.04
C LEU A 143 12.76 -7.47 6.75
N ALA A 144 13.51 -8.34 6.06
CA ALA A 144 14.01 -9.58 6.65
C ALA A 144 14.92 -9.34 7.87
N SER A 145 15.83 -8.36 7.76
CA SER A 145 16.77 -8.01 8.84
C SER A 145 16.04 -7.51 10.08
N SER A 146 15.04 -6.64 9.90
CA SER A 146 14.25 -6.10 11.01
C SER A 146 13.41 -7.16 11.72
N LEU A 147 12.86 -8.13 10.98
CA LEU A 147 12.10 -9.24 11.55
C LEU A 147 12.98 -10.26 12.29
N SER A 148 14.23 -10.43 11.87
CA SER A 148 15.18 -11.32 12.57
C SER A 148 15.74 -10.75 13.88
N SER A 149 15.58 -9.43 14.08
CA SER A 149 16.07 -8.70 15.27
C SER A 149 14.98 -8.44 16.31
N SER A 150 13.74 -8.89 16.05
CA SER A 150 12.57 -8.72 16.91
C SER A 150 12.24 -10.02 17.65
#